data_AF-A0A917S8K6-F1
#
_entry.id   AF-A0A917S8K6-F1
#
_cell.length_a   1.000
_cell.length_b   1.000
_cell.length_c   1.000
_cell.angle_alpha   90.00
_cell.angle_beta   90.00
_cell.angle_gamma   90.00
#
_symmetry.space_group_name_H-M   'P 1'
#
loop_
_entity.id
_entity.type
_entity.pdbx_description
1 polymer ?
#
loop_
_entity_poly.entity_id
_entity_poly.type
_entity_poly.pdbx_seq_one_letter_code
_entity_poly.pdbx_strand_id
1 'polypeptide(L)'
;MALISPYPRLGTRHDGDSGVASYTANLAHALAGCGAKVVVIAPRVAGEPECGDDGPVEVRRAFVDRTPTAVPQALAAASATGAPVAHLQHELFLYSGAGGLPTTVAALAARRAPGRGRRQRTVITMHQVVNPAAVTRDYTRMHRVAVPAPAARLAIGSVQRVLPKLADRVLVHEPAFARIIRGAAVVHHGIEVPEPPTESKAAIRERLGAPADGLLAMCFGFLAPYKGLETALEAASLTDESVRLVVAGGPHPRLAGQGDDYAERLQSRWGAAATFTGYVPDQSVGDWFNAADVLLLCYPEPHASSGPLALALAHHTPALLSRRLAETVGADPALAVGPDPHDWADRLTALAADPDGLTLIGERIDQMAGDRAWPAVAQRHLDLYRGALDHDDRPAAADLALA
;
A
#
# COMPACT_ATOMS: atom_id res chain seq x y z
N MET A 1 -18.96 -0.60 -13.46
CA MET A 1 -18.82 -0.95 -12.02
C MET A 1 -18.97 0.31 -11.18
N ALA A 2 -19.40 0.18 -9.94
CA ALA A 2 -19.47 1.27 -8.98
C ALA A 2 -18.38 1.07 -7.91
N LEU A 3 -17.40 1.97 -7.83
CA LEU A 3 -16.42 1.98 -6.74
C LEU A 3 -17.00 2.83 -5.61
N ILE A 4 -16.93 2.38 -4.36
CA ILE A 4 -17.34 3.15 -3.18
C ILE A 4 -16.08 3.50 -2.41
N SER A 5 -15.76 4.80 -2.39
CA SER A 5 -14.51 5.30 -1.82
C SER A 5 -14.49 6.82 -1.61
N PRO A 6 -13.68 7.38 -0.70
CA PRO A 6 -13.21 8.74 -0.85
C PRO A 6 -12.59 8.95 -2.24
N TYR A 7 -12.74 10.14 -2.78
CA TYR A 7 -12.18 10.51 -4.07
C TYR A 7 -11.63 11.94 -3.98
N PRO A 8 -10.48 12.23 -4.61
CA PRO A 8 -9.90 13.57 -4.65
C PRO A 8 -10.89 14.60 -5.21
N ARG A 9 -10.54 15.89 -5.11
CA ARG A 9 -11.27 16.93 -5.87
C ARG A 9 -11.17 16.64 -7.36
N LEU A 10 -12.19 17.04 -8.12
CA LEU A 10 -12.15 16.81 -9.57
C LEU A 10 -10.93 17.51 -10.19
N GLY A 11 -10.23 16.82 -11.08
CA GLY A 11 -9.00 17.32 -11.72
C GLY A 11 -7.72 17.16 -10.89
N THR A 12 -7.78 16.56 -9.70
CA THR A 12 -6.57 16.22 -8.91
C THR A 12 -6.43 14.70 -8.74
N ARG A 13 -5.19 14.24 -8.49
CA ARG A 13 -4.86 12.80 -8.28
C ARG A 13 -4.43 12.48 -6.85
N HIS A 14 -3.73 13.41 -6.20
CA HIS A 14 -3.17 13.25 -4.85
C HIS A 14 -3.67 14.32 -3.90
N ASP A 15 -4.98 14.51 -3.84
CA ASP A 15 -5.63 15.45 -2.92
C ASP A 15 -6.52 14.70 -1.91
N GLY A 16 -6.62 15.25 -0.70
CA GLY A 16 -7.41 14.72 0.41
C GLY A 16 -6.61 14.06 1.54
N ASP A 17 -7.31 13.77 2.64
CA ASP A 17 -6.72 13.32 3.91
C ASP A 17 -6.44 11.80 3.99
N SER A 18 -6.61 11.04 2.90
CA SER A 18 -6.46 9.58 2.88
C SER A 18 -5.83 9.07 1.59
N GLY A 19 -4.82 8.21 1.70
CA GLY A 19 -4.20 7.53 0.56
C GLY A 19 -5.17 6.63 -0.23
N VAL A 20 -6.30 6.25 0.37
CA VAL A 20 -7.37 5.50 -0.31
C VAL A 20 -8.02 6.34 -1.41
N ALA A 21 -8.06 7.67 -1.27
CA ALA A 21 -8.59 8.55 -2.30
C ALA A 21 -7.74 8.48 -3.58
N SER A 22 -6.42 8.67 -3.46
CA SER A 22 -5.47 8.57 -4.56
C SER A 22 -5.45 7.17 -5.17
N TYR A 23 -5.46 6.12 -4.34
CA TYR A 23 -5.60 4.74 -4.80
C TYR A 23 -6.84 4.56 -5.68
N THR A 24 -7.98 5.11 -5.24
CA THR A 24 -9.24 4.96 -5.98
C THR A 24 -9.21 5.71 -7.30
N ALA A 25 -8.66 6.93 -7.33
CA ALA A 25 -8.48 7.68 -8.56
C ALA A 25 -7.66 6.87 -9.57
N ASN A 26 -6.49 6.39 -9.16
CA ASN A 26 -5.63 5.63 -10.06
C ASN A 26 -6.27 4.31 -10.51
N LEU A 27 -6.89 3.56 -9.59
CA LEU A 27 -7.61 2.34 -9.94
C LEU A 27 -8.77 2.62 -10.92
N ALA A 28 -9.56 3.66 -10.68
CA ALA A 28 -10.70 4.02 -11.53
C ALA A 28 -10.27 4.36 -12.95
N HIS A 29 -9.22 5.18 -13.09
CA HIS A 29 -8.63 5.55 -14.38
C HIS A 29 -8.02 4.35 -15.10
N ALA A 30 -7.30 3.49 -14.38
CA ALA A 30 -6.72 2.28 -14.95
C ALA A 30 -7.79 1.28 -15.43
N LEU A 31 -8.86 1.08 -14.64
CA LEU A 31 -10.01 0.27 -15.04
C LEU A 31 -10.70 0.83 -16.29
N ALA A 32 -10.85 2.15 -16.37
CA ALA A 32 -11.40 2.83 -17.54
C ALA A 32 -10.48 2.68 -18.76
N GLY A 33 -9.16 2.78 -18.59
CA GLY A 33 -8.17 2.51 -19.63
C GLY A 33 -8.22 1.08 -20.16
N CYS A 34 -8.59 0.11 -19.33
CA CYS A 34 -8.88 -1.27 -19.74
C CYS A 34 -10.29 -1.48 -20.32
N GLY A 35 -11.02 -0.40 -20.64
CA GLY A 35 -12.32 -0.43 -21.31
C GLY A 35 -13.54 -0.58 -20.38
N ALA A 36 -13.37 -0.47 -19.06
CA ALA A 36 -14.50 -0.57 -18.14
C ALA A 36 -15.22 0.77 -17.96
N LYS A 37 -16.56 0.76 -17.95
CA LYS A 37 -17.34 1.91 -17.46
C LYS A 37 -17.26 1.97 -15.93
N VAL A 38 -16.68 3.04 -15.39
CA VAL A 38 -16.47 3.23 -13.95
C VAL A 38 -17.28 4.42 -13.44
N VAL A 39 -18.02 4.20 -12.36
CA VAL A 39 -18.65 5.26 -11.57
C VAL A 39 -18.08 5.18 -10.15
N VAL A 40 -17.63 6.29 -9.59
CA VAL A 40 -17.18 6.38 -8.21
C VAL A 40 -18.27 7.01 -7.37
N ILE A 41 -18.67 6.33 -6.30
CA ILE A 41 -19.57 6.82 -5.26
C ILE A 41 -18.70 7.34 -4.11
N ALA A 42 -18.64 8.65 -3.98
CA ALA A 42 -17.77 9.38 -3.07
C ALA A 42 -18.55 10.15 -1.99
N PRO A 43 -17.92 10.52 -0.86
CA PRO A 43 -18.52 11.41 0.10
C PRO A 43 -18.66 12.84 -0.48
N ARG A 44 -19.65 13.57 0.03
CA ARG A 44 -19.83 15.01 -0.24
C ARG A 44 -18.65 15.81 0.30
N VAL A 45 -18.17 16.75 -0.51
CA VAL A 45 -17.08 17.66 -0.18
C VAL A 45 -17.57 19.09 -0.42
N ALA A 46 -17.31 19.99 0.54
CA ALA A 46 -17.74 21.38 0.43
C ALA A 46 -17.09 22.06 -0.78
N GLY A 47 -17.91 22.73 -1.59
CA GLY A 47 -17.46 23.42 -2.81
C GLY A 47 -17.27 22.52 -4.04
N GLU A 48 -17.48 21.21 -3.93
CA GLU A 48 -17.44 20.29 -5.07
C GLU A 48 -18.86 19.95 -5.56
N PRO A 49 -19.05 19.70 -6.87
CA PRO A 49 -20.35 19.30 -7.39
C PRO A 49 -20.75 17.89 -6.90
N GLU A 50 -22.06 17.64 -6.83
CA GLU A 50 -22.58 16.30 -6.46
C GLU A 50 -22.31 15.23 -7.52
N CYS A 51 -22.20 15.63 -8.79
CA CYS A 51 -21.83 14.76 -9.90
C CYS A 51 -20.87 15.50 -10.83
N GLY A 52 -19.87 14.81 -11.37
CA GLY A 52 -18.97 15.35 -12.38
C GLY A 52 -18.07 14.27 -12.95
N ASP A 53 -17.41 14.59 -14.06
CA ASP A 53 -16.49 13.68 -14.72
C ASP A 53 -15.04 14.07 -14.43
N ASP A 54 -14.20 13.07 -14.20
CA ASP A 54 -12.74 13.19 -14.13
C ASP A 54 -12.15 12.28 -15.20
N GLY A 55 -11.94 12.86 -16.38
CA GLY A 55 -11.60 12.10 -17.59
C GLY A 55 -12.70 11.08 -17.93
N PRO A 56 -12.38 9.78 -18.05
CA PRO A 56 -13.37 8.73 -18.35
C PRO A 56 -14.14 8.23 -17.12
N VAL A 57 -13.90 8.79 -15.93
CA VAL A 57 -14.49 8.34 -14.67
C VAL A 57 -15.61 9.28 -14.24
N GLU A 58 -16.82 8.74 -14.10
CA GLU A 58 -17.94 9.48 -13.52
C GLU A 58 -17.83 9.46 -11.98
N VAL A 59 -17.85 10.61 -11.32
CA VAL A 59 -17.80 10.74 -9.86
C VAL A 59 -19.12 11.29 -9.33
N ARG A 60 -19.75 10.55 -8.40
CA ARG A 60 -20.99 10.92 -7.71
C ARG A 60 -20.74 11.06 -6.20
N ARG A 61 -20.74 12.29 -5.71
CA ARG A 61 -20.60 12.64 -4.28
C ARG A 61 -21.94 12.48 -3.55
N ALA A 62 -22.32 11.22 -3.26
CA ALA A 62 -23.70 10.84 -2.96
C ALA A 62 -24.00 10.49 -1.48
N PHE A 63 -23.03 10.63 -0.56
CA PHE A 63 -23.26 10.34 0.86
C PHE A 63 -22.47 11.27 1.78
N VAL A 64 -22.84 11.31 3.06
CA VAL A 64 -22.13 12.11 4.08
C VAL A 64 -21.17 11.21 4.87
N ASP A 65 -19.88 11.56 4.84
CA ASP A 65 -18.81 10.92 5.60
C ASP A 65 -19.05 11.03 7.12
N ARG A 66 -18.36 10.18 7.88
CA ARG A 66 -18.36 10.11 9.35
C ARG A 66 -19.74 9.98 9.99
N THR A 67 -20.73 9.50 9.23
CA THR A 67 -22.05 9.16 9.75
C THR A 67 -22.21 7.64 9.86
N PRO A 68 -22.97 7.12 10.86
CA PRO A 68 -23.28 5.70 10.93
C PRO A 68 -23.96 5.16 9.66
N THR A 69 -24.62 6.01 8.87
CA THR A 69 -25.32 5.61 7.63
C THR A 69 -24.48 5.79 6.36
N ALA A 70 -23.22 6.20 6.44
CA ALA A 70 -22.39 6.49 5.26
C ALA A 70 -22.29 5.28 4.31
N VAL A 71 -21.90 4.10 4.80
CA VAL A 71 -21.81 2.89 3.96
C VAL A 71 -23.19 2.45 3.43
N PRO A 72 -24.28 2.40 4.22
CA PRO A 72 -25.62 2.18 3.68
C PRO A 72 -26.02 3.14 2.55
N GLN A 73 -25.79 4.45 2.70
CA GLN A 73 -26.08 5.46 1.68
C GLN A 73 -25.24 5.23 0.41
N ALA A 74 -23.95 4.95 0.58
CA ALA A 74 -23.05 4.68 -0.53
C ALA A 74 -23.43 3.41 -1.30
N LEU A 75 -23.83 2.35 -0.59
CA LEU A 75 -24.34 1.11 -1.21
C LEU A 75 -25.65 1.35 -1.96
N ALA A 76 -26.56 2.17 -1.43
CA ALA A 76 -27.80 2.54 -2.12
C ALA A 76 -27.51 3.35 -3.40
N ALA A 77 -26.62 4.34 -3.32
CA ALA A 77 -26.18 5.13 -4.47
C ALA A 77 -25.47 4.26 -5.53
N ALA A 78 -24.64 3.29 -5.12
CA ALA A 78 -24.01 2.33 -6.02
C ALA A 78 -25.05 1.44 -6.73
N SER A 79 -26.13 1.03 -6.05
CA SER A 79 -27.23 0.29 -6.70
C SER A 79 -27.94 1.14 -7.75
N ALA A 80 -28.17 2.43 -7.48
CA ALA A 80 -28.86 3.34 -8.39
C ALA A 80 -28.10 3.58 -9.71
N THR A 81 -26.80 3.25 -9.79
CA THR A 81 -26.02 3.30 -11.03
C THR A 81 -26.38 2.17 -12.02
N GLY A 82 -27.05 1.10 -11.57
CA GLY A 82 -27.27 -0.10 -12.35
C GLY A 82 -26.00 -0.94 -12.61
N ALA A 83 -24.86 -0.58 -12.01
CA ALA A 83 -23.63 -1.33 -12.17
C ALA A 83 -23.77 -2.78 -11.67
N PRO A 84 -23.16 -3.79 -12.33
CA PRO A 84 -23.25 -5.18 -11.88
C PRO A 84 -22.42 -5.48 -10.62
N VAL A 85 -21.43 -4.63 -10.34
CA VAL A 85 -20.49 -4.77 -9.21
C VAL A 85 -20.44 -3.45 -8.45
N ALA A 86 -20.57 -3.52 -7.13
CA ALA A 86 -20.20 -2.49 -6.18
C ALA A 86 -18.93 -2.91 -5.43
N HIS A 87 -17.87 -2.13 -5.55
CA HIS A 87 -16.58 -2.41 -4.92
C HIS A 87 -16.30 -1.38 -3.83
N LEU A 88 -16.37 -1.81 -2.58
CA LEU A 88 -16.10 -1.00 -1.39
C LEU A 88 -14.62 -1.02 -1.02
N GLN A 89 -13.97 0.14 -1.04
CA GLN A 89 -12.64 0.31 -0.44
C GLN A 89 -12.81 0.38 1.07
N HIS A 90 -12.13 -0.45 1.85
CA HIS A 90 -12.30 -0.48 3.31
C HIS A 90 -10.99 -0.23 4.05
N GLU A 91 -11.01 0.76 4.94
CA GLU A 91 -10.03 1.01 5.99
C GLU A 91 -10.77 1.26 7.31
N LEU A 92 -10.14 0.99 8.46
CA LEU A 92 -10.78 1.23 9.75
C LEU A 92 -11.15 2.71 9.90
N PHE A 93 -12.40 2.98 10.23
CA PHE A 93 -12.98 4.33 10.41
C PHE A 93 -13.08 5.19 9.15
N LEU A 94 -12.84 4.65 7.96
CA LEU A 94 -12.82 5.41 6.70
C LEU A 94 -14.12 6.19 6.42
N TYR A 95 -15.29 5.57 6.63
CA TYR A 95 -16.58 6.19 6.27
C TYR A 95 -17.49 6.53 7.44
N SER A 96 -17.57 5.68 8.46
CA SER A 96 -18.68 5.74 9.42
C SER A 96 -18.24 5.94 10.87
N GLY A 97 -16.97 6.29 11.08
CA GLY A 97 -16.38 6.37 12.42
C GLY A 97 -16.53 5.06 13.20
N ALA A 98 -16.35 5.11 14.52
CA ALA A 98 -16.40 3.91 15.36
C ALA A 98 -17.81 3.31 15.51
N GLY A 99 -18.86 4.10 15.27
CA GLY A 99 -20.25 3.70 15.50
C GLY A 99 -20.94 3.01 14.32
N GLY A 100 -20.37 3.03 13.11
CA GLY A 100 -21.07 2.59 11.89
C GLY A 100 -20.86 1.13 11.46
N LEU A 101 -20.18 0.31 12.26
CA LEU A 101 -20.00 -1.10 11.92
C LEU A 101 -21.32 -1.87 11.87
N PRO A 102 -22.26 -1.74 12.84
CA PRO A 102 -23.51 -2.49 12.82
C PRO A 102 -24.36 -2.18 11.57
N THR A 103 -24.46 -0.91 11.18
CA THR A 103 -25.19 -0.46 9.99
C THR A 103 -24.51 -0.93 8.70
N THR A 104 -23.17 -0.92 8.66
CA THR A 104 -22.39 -1.48 7.54
C THR A 104 -22.67 -2.98 7.37
N VAL A 105 -22.61 -3.74 8.47
CA VAL A 105 -22.90 -5.18 8.47
C VAL A 105 -24.33 -5.46 8.02
N ALA A 106 -25.31 -4.73 8.56
CA ALA A 106 -26.71 -4.88 8.19
C ALA A 106 -26.95 -4.57 6.70
N ALA A 107 -26.36 -3.49 6.18
CA ALA A 107 -26.49 -3.13 4.77
C ALA A 107 -25.86 -4.19 3.85
N LEU A 108 -24.67 -4.68 4.16
CA LEU A 108 -24.02 -5.74 3.37
C LEU A 108 -24.80 -7.06 3.44
N ALA A 109 -25.31 -7.43 4.61
CA ALA A 109 -26.15 -8.63 4.78
C ALA A 109 -27.46 -8.52 3.98
N ALA A 110 -28.12 -7.36 4.00
CA ALA A 110 -29.33 -7.13 3.22
C ALA A 110 -29.09 -7.30 1.71
N ARG A 111 -27.90 -6.95 1.22
CA ARG A 111 -27.53 -7.17 -0.20
C ARG A 111 -27.37 -8.64 -0.56
N ARG A 112 -27.06 -9.51 0.40
CA ARG A 112 -26.95 -10.97 0.20
C ARG A 112 -28.29 -11.69 0.28
N ALA A 113 -29.35 -11.04 0.78
CA ALA A 113 -30.66 -11.66 0.87
C ALA A 113 -31.18 -12.03 -0.53
N PRO A 114 -31.77 -13.23 -0.70
CA PRO A 114 -32.32 -13.64 -1.99
C PRO A 114 -33.46 -12.69 -2.39
N GLY A 115 -33.31 -12.07 -3.56
CA GLY A 115 -34.28 -11.14 -4.15
C GLY A 115 -34.73 -11.61 -5.54
N ARG A 116 -35.78 -10.99 -6.08
CA ARG A 116 -36.19 -11.20 -7.48
C ARG A 116 -35.34 -10.31 -8.40
N GLY A 117 -34.45 -10.91 -9.19
CA GLY A 117 -33.64 -10.23 -10.19
C GLY A 117 -32.12 -10.42 -10.00
N ARG A 118 -31.33 -9.92 -10.96
CA ARG A 118 -29.86 -10.04 -10.90
C ARG A 118 -29.30 -9.17 -9.79
N ARG A 119 -28.71 -9.82 -8.79
CA ARG A 119 -28.10 -9.17 -7.63
C ARG A 119 -26.80 -8.44 -8.02
N GLN A 120 -26.63 -7.18 -7.61
CA GLN A 120 -25.35 -6.47 -7.72
C GLN A 120 -24.33 -7.12 -6.78
N ARG A 121 -23.21 -7.60 -7.34
CA ARG A 121 -22.12 -8.24 -6.57
C ARG A 121 -21.36 -7.24 -5.74
N THR A 122 -20.96 -7.63 -4.54
CA THR A 122 -20.19 -6.80 -3.63
C THR A 122 -18.77 -7.32 -3.52
N VAL A 123 -17.82 -6.46 -3.87
CA VAL A 123 -16.38 -6.69 -3.66
C VAL A 123 -15.90 -5.75 -2.56
N ILE A 124 -14.99 -6.21 -1.71
CA ILE A 124 -14.37 -5.37 -0.67
C ILE A 124 -12.85 -5.47 -0.78
N THR A 125 -12.16 -4.35 -0.95
CA THR A 125 -10.70 -4.29 -0.74
C THR A 125 -10.43 -3.88 0.70
N MET A 126 -9.65 -4.67 1.44
CA MET A 126 -9.19 -4.32 2.77
C MET A 126 -7.81 -3.68 2.70
N HIS A 127 -7.76 -2.35 2.74
CA HIS A 127 -6.52 -1.55 2.67
C HIS A 127 -5.63 -1.74 3.91
N GLN A 128 -6.26 -2.01 5.05
CA GLN A 128 -5.57 -2.34 6.29
C GLN A 128 -6.02 -3.69 6.80
N VAL A 129 -5.05 -4.58 6.98
CA VAL A 129 -5.23 -5.88 7.62
C VAL A 129 -4.21 -5.97 8.75
N VAL A 130 -4.70 -5.99 9.98
CA VAL A 130 -3.87 -6.03 11.18
C VAL A 130 -4.00 -7.41 11.79
N ASN A 131 -2.88 -8.07 12.08
CA ASN A 131 -2.91 -9.27 12.90
C ASN A 131 -3.36 -8.88 14.32
N PRO A 132 -4.49 -9.37 14.85
CA PRO A 132 -4.93 -9.01 16.20
C PRO A 132 -3.88 -9.32 17.27
N ALA A 133 -3.03 -10.34 17.08
CA ALA A 133 -1.95 -10.65 18.01
C ALA A 133 -0.90 -9.51 18.12
N ALA A 134 -0.70 -8.74 17.04
CA ALA A 134 0.26 -7.63 16.99
C ALA A 134 -0.24 -6.34 17.64
N VAL A 135 -1.53 -6.24 17.99
CA VAL A 135 -2.10 -5.04 18.61
C VAL A 135 -1.72 -5.00 20.09
N THR A 136 -0.56 -4.43 20.41
CA THR A 136 -0.07 -4.24 21.79
C THR A 136 -0.49 -2.88 22.38
N ARG A 137 -0.11 -2.61 23.63
CA ARG A 137 -0.27 -1.25 24.21
C ARG A 137 0.54 -0.22 23.42
N ASP A 138 1.76 -0.58 23.03
CA ASP A 138 2.64 0.30 22.24
C ASP A 138 2.06 0.56 20.85
N TYR A 139 1.49 -0.46 20.21
CA TYR A 139 0.71 -0.30 18.98
C TYR A 139 -0.40 0.75 19.16
N THR A 140 -1.25 0.60 20.19
CA THR A 140 -2.34 1.56 20.42
C THR A 140 -1.83 2.98 20.70
N ARG A 141 -0.69 3.13 21.39
CA ARG A 141 -0.07 4.44 21.66
C ARG A 141 0.50 5.06 20.38
N MET A 142 1.26 4.28 19.61
CA MET A 142 1.89 4.70 18.35
C MET A 142 0.84 5.16 17.32
N HIS A 143 -0.28 4.44 17.24
CA HIS A 143 -1.39 4.73 16.33
C HIS A 143 -2.47 5.64 16.92
N ARG A 144 -2.28 6.19 18.14
CA ARG A 144 -3.25 7.05 18.84
C ARG A 144 -4.66 6.45 18.93
N VAL A 145 -4.73 5.13 19.09
CA VAL A 145 -5.99 4.40 19.28
C VAL A 145 -6.50 4.68 20.68
N ALA A 146 -7.64 5.36 20.79
CA ALA A 146 -8.21 5.82 22.06
C ALA A 146 -8.77 4.69 22.97
N VAL A 147 -8.78 3.43 22.48
CA VAL A 147 -9.32 2.28 23.22
C VAL A 147 -8.20 1.34 23.69
N PRO A 148 -8.39 0.63 24.82
CA PRO A 148 -7.40 -0.33 25.32
C PRO A 148 -7.09 -1.44 24.30
N ALA A 149 -5.84 -1.91 24.28
CA ALA A 149 -5.39 -2.94 23.34
C ALA A 149 -6.30 -4.19 23.25
N PRO A 150 -6.81 -4.79 24.36
CA PRO A 150 -7.74 -5.91 24.26
C PRO A 150 -9.04 -5.58 23.52
N ALA A 151 -9.58 -4.36 23.72
CA ALA A 151 -10.78 -3.90 23.03
C ALA A 151 -10.50 -3.63 21.55
N ALA A 152 -9.37 -3.00 21.22
CA ALA A 152 -8.91 -2.81 19.85
C ALA A 152 -8.74 -4.16 19.12
N ARG A 153 -8.11 -5.15 19.77
CA ARG A 153 -7.96 -6.52 19.25
C ARG A 153 -9.29 -7.14 18.89
N LEU A 154 -10.25 -7.10 19.82
CA LEU A 154 -11.57 -7.68 19.62
C LEU A 154 -12.31 -6.97 18.49
N ALA A 155 -12.27 -5.64 18.43
CA ALA A 155 -12.92 -4.85 17.40
C ALA A 155 -12.35 -5.17 16.00
N ILE A 156 -11.03 -5.06 15.84
CA ILE A 156 -10.33 -5.34 14.57
C ILE A 156 -10.56 -6.78 14.13
N GLY A 157 -10.37 -7.74 15.05
CA GLY A 157 -10.59 -9.15 14.78
C GLY A 157 -12.05 -9.48 14.43
N SER A 158 -13.02 -8.71 14.91
CA SER A 158 -14.43 -8.89 14.55
C SER A 158 -14.74 -8.35 13.15
N VAL A 159 -14.28 -7.14 12.83
CA VAL A 159 -14.41 -6.55 11.49
C VAL A 159 -13.81 -7.48 10.42
N GLN A 160 -12.58 -7.93 10.64
CA GLN A 160 -11.83 -8.83 9.74
C GLN A 160 -12.42 -10.24 9.64
N ARG A 161 -13.36 -10.64 10.51
CA ARG A 161 -14.09 -11.92 10.39
C ARG A 161 -15.47 -11.77 9.77
N VAL A 162 -16.15 -10.66 10.02
CA VAL A 162 -17.55 -10.46 9.62
C VAL A 162 -17.64 -9.92 8.19
N LEU A 163 -16.93 -8.84 7.86
CA LEU A 163 -17.05 -8.21 6.54
C LEU A 163 -16.72 -9.18 5.39
N PRO A 164 -15.65 -10.01 5.47
CA PRO A 164 -15.34 -10.95 4.41
C PRO A 164 -16.45 -11.94 4.08
N LYS A 165 -17.24 -12.34 5.09
CA LYS A 165 -18.35 -13.28 4.91
C LYS A 165 -19.56 -12.65 4.22
N LEU A 166 -19.62 -11.32 4.15
CA LEU A 166 -20.75 -10.59 3.58
C LEU A 166 -20.47 -10.11 2.15
N ALA A 167 -19.21 -10.14 1.70
CA ALA A 167 -18.82 -9.82 0.33
C ALA A 167 -18.85 -11.06 -0.57
N ASP A 168 -19.06 -10.88 -1.87
CA ASP A 168 -18.89 -11.95 -2.87
C ASP A 168 -17.41 -12.20 -3.16
N ARG A 169 -16.59 -11.13 -3.09
CA ARG A 169 -15.14 -11.24 -3.17
C ARG A 169 -14.47 -10.26 -2.22
N VAL A 170 -13.34 -10.67 -1.67
CA VAL A 170 -12.52 -9.85 -0.77
C VAL A 170 -11.12 -9.78 -1.35
N LEU A 171 -10.55 -8.59 -1.41
CA LEU A 171 -9.23 -8.30 -1.93
C LEU A 171 -8.35 -7.78 -0.79
N VAL A 172 -7.07 -8.15 -0.83
CA VAL A 172 -6.01 -7.65 0.05
C VAL A 172 -4.76 -7.35 -0.77
N HIS A 173 -3.90 -6.46 -0.28
CA HIS A 173 -2.74 -6.01 -1.06
C HIS A 173 -1.52 -6.91 -1.00
N GLU A 174 -1.40 -7.78 0.01
CA GLU A 174 -0.20 -8.61 0.17
C GLU A 174 -0.55 -10.06 0.56
N PRO A 175 0.29 -11.05 0.18
CA PRO A 175 0.08 -12.46 0.50
C PRO A 175 -0.06 -12.75 1.99
N ALA A 176 0.71 -12.05 2.84
CA ALA A 176 0.57 -12.21 4.29
C ALA A 176 -0.81 -11.85 4.82
N PHE A 177 -1.48 -10.86 4.21
CA PHE A 177 -2.82 -10.46 4.61
C PHE A 177 -3.88 -11.47 4.19
N ALA A 178 -3.68 -12.22 3.09
CA ALA A 178 -4.56 -13.31 2.70
C ALA A 178 -4.53 -14.49 3.68
N ARG A 179 -3.42 -14.66 4.42
CA ARG A 179 -3.33 -15.65 5.51
C ARG A 179 -4.20 -15.26 6.72
N ILE A 180 -4.37 -13.95 6.94
CA ILE A 180 -5.23 -13.40 8.00
C ILE A 180 -6.70 -13.42 7.55
N ILE A 181 -6.97 -12.94 6.34
CA ILE A 181 -8.31 -12.91 5.74
C ILE A 181 -8.46 -14.10 4.79
N ARG A 182 -8.70 -15.29 5.37
CA ARG A 182 -8.79 -16.54 4.61
C ARG A 182 -9.82 -16.42 3.47
N GLY A 183 -9.40 -16.83 2.27
CA GLY A 183 -10.23 -16.78 1.05
C GLY A 183 -10.19 -15.46 0.28
N ALA A 184 -9.51 -14.43 0.80
CA ALA A 184 -9.25 -13.21 0.05
C ALA A 184 -8.33 -13.46 -1.15
N ALA A 185 -8.59 -12.77 -2.26
CA ALA A 185 -7.67 -12.69 -3.38
C ALA A 185 -6.60 -11.63 -3.10
N VAL A 186 -5.36 -11.91 -3.49
CA VAL A 186 -4.30 -10.90 -3.49
C VAL A 186 -4.42 -10.09 -4.77
N VAL A 187 -4.50 -8.77 -4.61
CA VAL A 187 -4.30 -7.79 -5.69
C VAL A 187 -3.38 -6.71 -5.14
N HIS A 188 -2.14 -6.71 -5.59
CA HIS A 188 -1.13 -5.81 -5.07
C HIS A 188 -1.54 -4.35 -5.23
N HIS A 189 -1.01 -3.51 -4.34
CA HIS A 189 -1.22 -2.07 -4.45
C HIS A 189 -0.62 -1.56 -5.76
N GLY A 190 -1.37 -0.74 -6.47
CA GLY A 190 -0.93 -0.15 -7.73
C GLY A 190 0.24 0.81 -7.55
N ILE A 191 1.18 0.80 -8.50
CA ILE A 191 2.28 1.77 -8.59
C ILE A 191 2.12 2.65 -9.82
N GLU A 192 2.48 3.92 -9.68
CA GLU A 192 2.59 4.87 -10.78
C GLU A 192 4.03 4.85 -11.27
N VAL A 193 4.23 4.29 -12.46
CA VAL A 193 5.54 4.23 -13.10
C VAL A 193 5.77 5.58 -13.79
N PRO A 194 6.74 6.39 -13.34
CA PRO A 194 7.09 7.64 -13.98
C PRO A 194 7.81 7.40 -15.31
N GLU A 195 7.90 8.46 -16.11
CA GLU A 195 8.77 8.44 -17.29
C GLU A 195 10.23 8.20 -16.86
N PRO A 196 11.01 7.43 -17.64
CA PRO A 196 12.43 7.24 -17.38
C PRO A 196 13.19 8.57 -17.32
N PRO A 197 14.23 8.68 -16.49
CA PRO A 197 15.04 9.90 -16.44
C PRO A 197 15.71 10.16 -17.79
N THR A 198 15.74 11.43 -18.19
CA THR A 198 16.46 11.89 -19.39
C THR A 198 17.95 12.05 -19.14
N GLU A 199 18.34 12.26 -17.88
CA GLU A 199 19.73 12.37 -17.44
C GLU A 199 20.33 10.99 -17.13
N SER A 200 21.65 10.85 -17.32
CA SER A 200 22.36 9.65 -16.86
C SER A 200 22.41 9.58 -15.33
N LYS A 201 22.50 8.36 -14.77
CA LYS A 201 22.67 8.15 -13.32
C LYS A 201 23.82 9.00 -12.73
N ALA A 202 24.94 9.11 -13.43
CA ALA A 202 26.09 9.89 -13.00
C ALA A 202 25.79 11.39 -12.88
N ALA A 203 25.08 11.96 -13.87
CA ALA A 203 24.66 13.37 -13.85
C ALA A 203 23.66 13.65 -12.70
N ILE A 204 22.74 12.72 -12.45
CA ILE A 204 21.80 12.82 -11.32
C ILE A 204 22.57 12.80 -9.99
N ARG A 205 23.55 11.90 -9.83
CA ARG A 205 24.40 11.85 -8.63
C ARG A 205 25.16 13.16 -8.39
N GLU A 206 25.78 13.71 -9.44
CA GLU A 206 26.50 14.98 -9.37
C GLU A 206 25.56 16.12 -8.91
N ARG A 207 24.38 16.23 -9.54
CA ARG A 207 23.37 17.24 -9.19
C ARG A 207 22.85 17.11 -7.76
N LEU A 208 22.72 15.88 -7.25
CA LEU A 208 22.31 15.60 -5.87
C LEU A 208 23.44 15.77 -4.85
N GLY A 209 24.70 15.89 -5.30
CA GLY A 209 25.87 15.80 -4.42
C GLY A 209 26.04 14.42 -3.79
N ALA A 210 25.52 13.38 -4.45
CA ALA A 210 25.67 12.00 -4.00
C ALA A 210 27.07 11.45 -4.36
N PRO A 211 27.57 10.44 -3.62
CA PRO A 211 28.84 9.79 -3.95
C PRO A 211 28.88 9.30 -5.41
N ALA A 212 29.91 9.71 -6.16
CA ALA A 212 30.06 9.36 -7.57
C ALA A 212 30.44 7.89 -7.75
N ASP A 213 31.40 7.42 -6.95
CA ASP A 213 31.98 6.08 -7.02
C ASP A 213 31.45 5.14 -5.93
N GLY A 214 31.53 3.83 -6.21
CA GLY A 214 31.05 2.77 -5.33
C GLY A 214 29.55 2.48 -5.48
N LEU A 215 29.13 1.41 -4.82
CA LEU A 215 27.74 1.01 -4.72
C LEU A 215 26.98 2.00 -3.82
N LEU A 216 26.06 2.76 -4.40
CA LEU A 216 25.21 3.68 -3.64
C LEU A 216 23.99 2.97 -3.07
N ALA A 217 24.10 2.54 -1.82
CA ALA A 217 22.98 2.03 -1.05
C ALA A 217 22.16 3.18 -0.44
N MET A 218 20.83 3.06 -0.43
CA MET A 218 19.93 4.09 0.07
C MET A 218 18.93 3.54 1.09
N CYS A 219 18.73 4.27 2.19
CA CYS A 219 17.55 4.16 3.04
C CYS A 219 16.66 5.38 2.79
N PHE A 220 15.34 5.21 2.60
CA PHE A 220 14.44 6.31 2.22
C PHE A 220 13.26 6.58 3.18
N GLY A 221 12.91 7.87 3.31
CA GLY A 221 11.73 8.42 3.99
C GLY A 221 11.98 8.76 5.46
N PHE A 222 10.93 9.08 6.23
CA PHE A 222 11.08 9.51 7.63
C PHE A 222 11.94 8.57 8.48
N LEU A 223 12.82 9.16 9.30
CA LEU A 223 13.65 8.45 10.27
C LEU A 223 12.76 8.01 11.43
N ALA A 224 12.50 6.72 11.52
CA ALA A 224 11.64 6.12 12.53
C ALA A 224 12.13 4.72 12.91
N PRO A 225 12.05 4.33 14.21
CA PRO A 225 12.56 3.05 14.69
C PRO A 225 12.04 1.81 13.94
N TYR A 226 10.79 1.84 13.49
CA TYR A 226 10.17 0.69 12.78
C TYR A 226 10.84 0.36 11.44
N LYS A 227 11.68 1.25 10.89
CA LYS A 227 12.41 1.00 9.64
C LYS A 227 13.71 0.22 9.83
N GLY A 228 14.19 0.07 11.07
CA GLY A 228 15.44 -0.64 11.36
C GLY A 228 16.67 0.03 10.74
N LEU A 229 16.75 1.36 10.77
CA LEU A 229 17.85 2.10 10.13
C LEU A 229 19.21 1.78 10.77
N GLU A 230 19.22 1.43 12.06
CA GLU A 230 20.40 0.99 12.81
C GLU A 230 21.08 -0.20 12.12
N THR A 231 20.30 -1.15 11.60
CA THR A 231 20.84 -2.33 10.89
C THR A 231 21.60 -1.91 9.64
N ALA A 232 21.04 -1.01 8.83
CA ALA A 232 21.72 -0.51 7.63
C ALA A 232 22.98 0.31 7.98
N LEU A 233 22.90 1.16 9.01
CA LEU A 233 24.00 2.01 9.46
C LEU A 233 25.15 1.20 10.07
N GLU A 234 24.83 0.17 10.86
CA GLU A 234 25.81 -0.76 11.40
C GLU A 234 26.45 -1.59 10.28
N ALA A 235 25.66 -2.10 9.33
CA ALA A 235 26.16 -2.79 8.15
C ALA A 235 27.14 -1.91 7.33
N ALA A 236 26.79 -0.66 7.06
CA ALA A 236 27.67 0.29 6.36
C ALA A 236 28.97 0.60 7.13
N SER A 237 28.97 0.46 8.46
CA SER A 237 30.18 0.63 9.28
C SER A 237 31.12 -0.58 9.19
N LEU A 238 30.63 -1.72 8.71
CA LEU A 238 31.37 -2.96 8.53
C LEU A 238 31.93 -3.11 7.09
N THR A 239 31.47 -2.29 6.14
CA THR A 239 31.93 -2.27 4.75
C THR A 239 33.08 -1.27 4.53
N ASP A 240 33.83 -1.45 3.44
CA ASP A 240 34.87 -0.50 3.01
C ASP A 240 34.32 0.60 2.07
N GLU A 241 35.20 1.39 1.47
CA GLU A 241 34.80 2.49 0.58
C GLU A 241 34.09 2.09 -0.71
N SER A 242 34.04 0.79 -1.05
CA SER A 242 33.28 0.31 -2.21
C SER A 242 31.76 0.42 -2.02
N VAL A 243 31.30 0.58 -0.78
CA VAL A 243 29.88 0.77 -0.43
C VAL A 243 29.69 2.16 0.17
N ARG A 244 28.68 2.88 -0.32
CA ARG A 244 28.28 4.20 0.16
C ARG A 244 26.83 4.17 0.61
N LEU A 245 26.57 4.47 1.88
CA LEU A 245 25.20 4.55 2.39
C LEU A 245 24.71 6.00 2.44
N VAL A 246 23.54 6.25 1.84
CA VAL A 246 22.78 7.48 2.00
C VAL A 246 21.49 7.21 2.77
N VAL A 247 21.22 8.04 3.79
CA VAL A 247 19.92 8.11 4.46
C VAL A 247 19.16 9.32 3.91
N ALA A 248 18.30 9.04 2.93
CA ALA A 248 17.47 10.00 2.22
C ALA A 248 16.14 10.23 2.95
N GLY A 249 16.15 11.09 3.98
CA GLY A 249 14.96 11.34 4.79
C GLY A 249 15.17 12.25 6.00
N GLY A 250 14.07 12.81 6.51
CA GLY A 250 14.06 13.71 7.66
C GLY A 250 13.40 13.12 8.91
N PRO A 251 13.43 13.84 10.05
CA PRO A 251 12.78 13.43 11.29
C PRO A 251 11.29 13.14 11.08
N HIS A 252 10.77 12.10 11.74
CA HIS A 252 9.34 11.80 11.68
C HIS A 252 8.53 12.88 12.42
N PRO A 253 7.54 13.56 11.79
CA PRO A 253 6.83 14.68 12.40
C PRO A 253 6.17 14.35 13.75
N ARG A 254 5.68 13.11 13.91
CA ARG A 254 5.07 12.64 15.17
C ARG A 254 6.07 12.34 16.29
N LEU A 255 7.34 12.05 15.97
CA LEU A 255 8.38 11.76 16.95
C LEU A 255 9.08 13.06 17.39
N ALA A 256 9.35 13.96 16.44
CA ALA A 256 9.93 15.27 16.73
C ALA A 256 9.10 16.07 17.75
N GLY A 257 7.77 16.03 17.64
CA GLY A 257 6.86 16.68 18.60
C GLY A 257 6.79 16.04 19.99
N GLN A 258 7.47 14.90 20.22
CA GLN A 258 7.51 14.19 21.51
C GLN A 258 8.85 14.38 22.24
N GLY A 259 9.77 15.18 21.68
CA GLY A 259 11.13 15.32 22.22
C GLY A 259 12.02 14.09 21.97
N ASP A 260 11.64 13.24 21.01
CA ASP A 260 12.43 12.08 20.58
C ASP A 260 13.53 12.56 19.61
N ASP A 261 14.78 12.41 20.04
CA ASP A 261 16.01 12.79 19.35
C ASP A 261 16.53 11.70 18.39
N TYR A 262 15.67 10.75 18.00
CA TYR A 262 16.04 9.60 17.19
C TYR A 262 16.97 9.92 16.01
N ALA A 263 16.62 10.93 15.20
CA ALA A 263 17.44 11.33 14.05
C ALA A 263 18.83 11.85 14.46
N GLU A 264 18.89 12.66 15.52
CA GLU A 264 20.14 13.21 16.07
C GLU A 264 21.02 12.10 16.65
N ARG A 265 20.42 11.12 17.34
CA ARG A 265 21.14 9.92 17.83
C ARG A 265 21.74 9.10 16.71
N LEU A 266 21.00 8.88 15.61
CA LEU A 266 21.52 8.16 14.45
C LEU A 266 22.71 8.92 13.83
N GLN A 267 22.58 10.23 13.63
CA GLN A 267 23.64 11.07 13.06
C GLN A 267 24.87 11.13 13.97
N SER A 268 24.67 11.27 15.28
CA SER A 268 25.77 11.31 16.26
C SER A 268 26.58 10.02 16.28
N ARG A 269 25.93 8.86 16.13
CA ARG A 269 26.60 7.56 16.21
C ARG A 269 27.16 7.08 14.87
N TRP A 270 26.49 7.38 13.76
CA TRP A 270 26.83 6.83 12.44
C TRP A 270 27.03 7.88 11.33
N GLY A 271 27.19 9.16 11.69
CA GLY A 271 27.43 10.23 10.70
C GLY A 271 28.70 10.07 9.88
N ALA A 272 29.65 9.26 10.33
CA ALA A 272 30.85 8.89 9.56
C ALA A 272 30.62 7.71 8.60
N ALA A 273 29.62 6.86 8.87
CA ALA A 273 29.32 5.67 8.07
C ALA A 273 28.29 5.93 6.96
N ALA A 274 27.55 7.04 7.03
CA ALA A 274 26.51 7.36 6.06
C ALA A 274 26.33 8.88 5.87
N THR A 275 25.89 9.26 4.67
CA THR A 275 25.46 10.62 4.36
C THR A 275 23.97 10.78 4.68
N PHE A 276 23.62 11.76 5.53
CA PHE A 276 22.24 12.08 5.86
C PHE A 276 21.80 13.31 5.06
N THR A 277 20.76 13.18 4.23
CA THR A 277 20.30 14.29 3.37
C THR A 277 19.37 15.25 4.10
N GLY A 278 18.74 14.80 5.20
CA GLY A 278 17.56 15.46 5.75
C GLY A 278 16.32 15.25 4.87
N TYR A 279 15.30 16.09 5.06
CA TYR A 279 14.05 15.98 4.33
C TYR A 279 14.28 16.07 2.80
N VAL A 280 13.75 15.11 2.07
CA VAL A 280 13.77 15.08 0.60
C VAL A 280 12.44 15.62 0.09
N PRO A 281 12.41 16.74 -0.67
CA PRO A 281 11.20 17.24 -1.29
C PRO A 281 10.66 16.27 -2.36
N ASP A 282 9.34 16.22 -2.53
CA ASP A 282 8.66 15.29 -3.46
C ASP A 282 9.26 15.31 -4.88
N GLN A 283 9.58 16.50 -5.40
CA GLN A 283 10.19 16.68 -6.72
C GLN A 283 11.58 16.03 -6.87
N SER A 284 12.30 15.79 -5.78
CA SER A 284 13.62 15.17 -5.77
C SER A 284 13.58 13.68 -5.41
N VAL A 285 12.41 13.14 -5.06
CA VAL A 285 12.27 11.72 -4.69
C VAL A 285 12.72 10.84 -5.86
N GLY A 286 12.19 11.08 -7.06
CA GLY A 286 12.54 10.27 -8.23
C GLY A 286 14.03 10.30 -8.56
N ASP A 287 14.69 11.46 -8.40
CA ASP A 287 16.13 11.60 -8.60
C ASP A 287 16.92 10.69 -7.65
N TRP A 288 16.56 10.63 -6.37
CA TRP A 288 17.23 9.77 -5.40
C TRP A 288 17.08 8.28 -5.72
N PHE A 289 15.89 7.85 -6.14
CA PHE A 289 15.65 6.47 -6.57
C PHE A 289 16.40 6.11 -7.86
N ASN A 290 16.51 7.05 -8.81
CA ASN A 290 17.29 6.88 -10.03
C ASN A 290 18.81 6.92 -9.79
N ALA A 291 19.27 7.64 -8.77
CA ALA A 291 20.68 7.75 -8.39
C ALA A 291 21.21 6.53 -7.64
N ALA A 292 20.38 5.92 -6.78
CA ALA A 292 20.74 4.76 -5.99
C ALA A 292 21.02 3.53 -6.86
N ASP A 293 21.93 2.66 -6.39
CA ASP A 293 22.12 1.33 -6.96
C ASP A 293 21.25 0.29 -6.25
N VAL A 294 21.00 0.48 -4.96
CA VAL A 294 20.15 -0.43 -4.18
C VAL A 294 19.44 0.29 -3.03
N LEU A 295 18.14 0.07 -2.88
CA LEU A 295 17.36 0.49 -1.72
C LEU A 295 17.43 -0.57 -0.62
N LEU A 296 17.60 -0.16 0.64
CA LEU A 296 17.59 -1.03 1.81
C LEU A 296 16.31 -0.84 2.63
N LEU A 297 15.59 -1.93 2.88
CA LEU A 297 14.37 -1.98 3.68
C LEU A 297 14.51 -2.96 4.84
N CYS A 298 15.24 -2.54 5.87
CA CYS A 298 15.61 -3.33 7.06
C CYS A 298 14.47 -3.51 8.09
N TYR A 299 13.21 -3.57 7.65
CA TYR A 299 12.05 -3.42 8.54
C TYR A 299 11.96 -4.61 9.50
N PRO A 300 12.06 -4.42 10.83
CA PRO A 300 12.02 -5.53 11.78
C PRO A 300 10.64 -6.19 11.85
N GLU A 301 9.57 -5.40 11.77
CA GLU A 301 8.19 -5.89 11.76
C GLU A 301 7.35 -5.08 10.75
N PRO A 302 7.14 -5.58 9.52
CA PRO A 302 6.29 -4.91 8.55
C PRO A 302 4.81 -5.04 8.93
N HIS A 303 4.08 -3.92 8.92
CA HIS A 303 2.65 -3.88 9.29
C HIS A 303 1.71 -3.40 8.17
N ALA A 304 2.26 -2.99 7.01
CA ALA A 304 1.53 -2.49 5.85
C ALA A 304 2.37 -2.65 4.58
N SER A 305 1.77 -2.40 3.41
CA SER A 305 2.54 -2.22 2.17
C SER A 305 3.53 -1.06 2.33
N SER A 306 4.78 -1.27 1.90
CA SER A 306 5.88 -0.31 2.08
C SER A 306 5.85 0.76 0.98
N GLY A 307 5.65 2.02 1.36
CA GLY A 307 5.72 3.16 0.44
C GLY A 307 7.09 3.27 -0.28
N PRO A 308 8.23 3.19 0.44
CA PRO A 308 9.54 3.15 -0.20
C PRO A 308 9.74 1.96 -1.16
N LEU A 309 9.15 0.79 -0.87
CA LEU A 309 9.17 -0.33 -1.83
C LEU A 309 8.38 0.04 -3.09
N ALA A 310 7.18 0.61 -2.95
CA ALA A 310 6.38 1.03 -4.10
C ALA A 310 7.14 2.03 -5.00
N LEU A 311 7.91 2.95 -4.40
CA LEU A 311 8.77 3.88 -5.13
C LEU A 311 9.94 3.17 -5.83
N ALA A 312 10.59 2.20 -5.17
CA ALA A 312 11.64 1.40 -5.81
C ALA A 312 11.11 0.62 -7.02
N LEU A 313 9.93 0.00 -6.88
CA LEU A 313 9.27 -0.68 -8.00
C LEU A 313 8.93 0.29 -9.13
N ALA A 314 8.43 1.48 -8.81
CA ALA A 314 8.06 2.49 -9.80
C ALA A 314 9.28 3.00 -10.58
N HIS A 315 10.40 3.21 -9.89
CA HIS A 315 11.65 3.71 -10.48
C HIS A 315 12.60 2.61 -10.95
N HIS A 316 12.18 1.34 -10.90
CA HIS A 316 13.03 0.20 -11.24
C HIS A 316 14.36 0.15 -10.45
N THR A 317 14.36 0.69 -9.23
CA THR A 317 15.52 0.70 -8.34
C THR A 317 15.67 -0.68 -7.68
N PRO A 318 16.80 -1.39 -7.83
CA PRO A 318 17.05 -2.63 -7.09
C PRO A 318 16.80 -2.45 -5.60
N ALA A 319 16.25 -3.44 -4.90
CA ALA A 319 15.98 -3.33 -3.47
C ALA A 319 16.25 -4.63 -2.70
N LEU A 320 16.89 -4.48 -1.55
CA LEU A 320 17.08 -5.54 -0.56
C LEU A 320 16.10 -5.33 0.60
N LEU A 321 15.44 -6.42 0.99
CA LEU A 321 14.36 -6.44 1.96
C LEU A 321 14.80 -7.25 3.17
N SER A 322 14.39 -6.85 4.37
CA SER A 322 14.44 -7.77 5.51
C SER A 322 13.63 -9.02 5.17
N ARG A 323 14.08 -10.20 5.64
CA ARG A 323 13.40 -11.47 5.40
C ARG A 323 11.89 -11.41 5.69
N ARG A 324 11.50 -10.74 6.78
CA ARG A 324 10.09 -10.57 7.16
C ARG A 324 9.31 -9.71 6.16
N LEU A 325 9.92 -8.64 5.64
CA LEU A 325 9.29 -7.81 4.61
C LEU A 325 9.15 -8.59 3.30
N ALA A 326 10.19 -9.32 2.89
CA ALA A 326 10.14 -10.18 1.70
C ALA A 326 9.00 -11.22 1.79
N GLU A 327 8.89 -11.92 2.92
CA GLU A 327 7.79 -12.87 3.18
C GLU A 327 6.41 -12.22 3.22
N THR A 328 6.34 -10.95 3.64
CA THR A 328 5.08 -10.20 3.75
C THR A 328 4.54 -9.87 2.37
N VAL A 329 5.41 -9.35 1.49
CA VAL A 329 5.06 -8.92 0.14
C VAL A 329 5.13 -10.03 -0.89
N GLY A 330 5.61 -11.23 -0.50
CA GLY A 330 5.79 -12.37 -1.40
C GLY A 330 6.93 -12.18 -2.39
N ALA A 331 8.00 -11.49 -2.00
CA ALA A 331 9.17 -11.25 -2.82
C ALA A 331 9.99 -12.53 -3.04
N ASP A 332 10.77 -12.54 -4.13
CA ASP A 332 11.77 -13.57 -4.40
C ASP A 332 12.79 -13.63 -3.24
N PRO A 333 13.15 -14.83 -2.73
CA PRO A 333 14.16 -14.98 -1.68
C PRO A 333 15.52 -14.32 -1.98
N ALA A 334 15.87 -14.13 -3.25
CA ALA A 334 17.06 -13.39 -3.65
C ALA A 334 17.07 -11.95 -3.14
N LEU A 335 15.89 -11.33 -2.96
CA LEU A 335 15.75 -9.97 -2.41
C LEU A 335 15.85 -9.94 -0.88
N ALA A 336 15.81 -11.09 -0.20
CA ALA A 336 15.76 -11.17 1.25
C ALA A 336 17.15 -11.20 1.89
N VAL A 337 17.32 -10.43 2.96
CA VAL A 337 18.50 -10.41 3.82
C VAL A 337 18.10 -10.74 5.26
N GLY A 338 19.01 -11.40 6.00
CA GLY A 338 18.79 -11.74 7.40
C GLY A 338 18.72 -10.51 8.32
N PRO A 339 18.40 -10.71 9.61
CA PRO A 339 18.22 -9.61 10.55
C PRO A 339 19.54 -9.02 11.09
N ASP A 340 20.67 -9.72 10.93
CA ASP A 340 21.96 -9.30 11.47
C ASP A 340 22.62 -8.25 10.56
N PRO A 341 23.15 -7.13 11.08
CA PRO A 341 23.93 -6.17 10.30
C PRO A 341 25.07 -6.80 9.46
N HIS A 342 25.69 -7.89 9.92
CA HIS A 342 26.72 -8.60 9.15
C HIS A 342 26.15 -9.22 7.87
N ASP A 343 24.93 -9.77 7.91
CA ASP A 343 24.27 -10.33 6.72
C ASP A 343 24.08 -9.24 5.63
N TRP A 344 23.78 -8.01 6.07
CA TRP A 344 23.63 -6.86 5.17
C TRP A 344 24.97 -6.37 4.65
N ALA A 345 25.99 -6.29 5.50
CA ALA A 345 27.34 -5.90 5.11
C ALA A 345 27.90 -6.86 4.06
N ASP A 346 27.85 -8.17 4.33
CA ASP A 346 28.30 -9.22 3.41
C ASP A 346 27.57 -9.13 2.06
N ARG A 347 26.25 -8.90 2.10
CA ARG A 347 25.45 -8.79 0.88
C ARG A 347 25.80 -7.53 0.07
N LEU A 348 26.03 -6.39 0.74
CA LEU A 348 26.41 -5.14 0.09
C LEU A 348 27.81 -5.23 -0.51
N THR A 349 28.78 -5.78 0.21
CA THR A 349 30.14 -6.00 -0.29
C THR A 349 30.15 -6.95 -1.49
N ALA A 350 29.36 -8.02 -1.46
CA ALA A 350 29.22 -8.91 -2.61
C ALA A 350 28.65 -8.17 -3.83
N LEU A 351 27.59 -7.37 -3.67
CA LEU A 351 27.00 -6.61 -4.77
C LEU A 351 27.90 -5.47 -5.29
N ALA A 352 28.74 -4.89 -4.44
CA ALA A 352 29.71 -3.87 -4.86
C ALA A 352 30.81 -4.48 -5.76
N ALA A 353 31.12 -5.76 -5.60
CA ALA A 353 32.09 -6.50 -6.41
C ALA A 353 31.47 -7.23 -7.62
N ASP A 354 30.14 -7.35 -7.68
CA ASP A 354 29.42 -8.17 -8.67
C ASP A 354 28.27 -7.40 -9.34
N PRO A 355 28.55 -6.75 -10.49
CA PRO A 355 27.53 -6.06 -11.28
C PRO A 355 26.39 -6.97 -11.75
N ASP A 356 26.68 -8.24 -12.07
CA ASP A 356 25.66 -9.19 -12.52
C ASP A 356 24.68 -9.52 -11.38
N GLY A 357 25.20 -9.56 -10.15
CA GLY A 357 24.40 -9.66 -8.94
C GLY A 357 23.39 -8.52 -8.80
N LEU A 358 23.78 -7.27 -9.08
CA LEU A 358 22.85 -6.12 -9.07
C LEU A 358 21.81 -6.22 -10.18
N THR A 359 22.20 -6.64 -11.38
CA THR A 359 21.29 -6.86 -12.49
C THR A 359 20.21 -7.88 -12.12
N LEU A 360 20.57 -9.00 -11.50
CA LEU A 360 19.61 -10.00 -11.03
C LEU A 360 18.61 -9.42 -10.01
N ILE A 361 19.06 -8.58 -9.08
CA ILE A 361 18.16 -7.91 -8.12
C ILE A 361 17.23 -6.94 -8.83
N GLY A 362 17.74 -6.18 -9.81
CA GLY A 362 16.94 -5.32 -10.68
C GLY A 362 15.84 -6.10 -11.42
N GLU A 363 16.18 -7.23 -12.05
CA GLU A 363 15.21 -8.07 -12.76
C GLU A 363 14.07 -8.58 -11.84
N ARG A 364 14.39 -8.91 -10.59
CA ARG A 364 13.37 -9.34 -9.61
C ARG A 364 12.48 -8.18 -9.17
N ILE A 365 13.02 -6.97 -9.07
CA ILE A 365 12.23 -5.76 -8.85
C ILE A 365 11.33 -5.46 -10.06
N ASP A 366 11.84 -5.58 -11.28
CA ASP A 366 11.06 -5.37 -12.51
C ASP A 366 9.92 -6.37 -12.64
N GLN A 367 10.17 -7.63 -12.29
CA GLN A 367 9.13 -8.66 -12.25
C GLN A 367 8.01 -8.29 -11.26
N MET A 368 8.37 -7.80 -10.06
CA MET A 368 7.40 -7.32 -9.08
C MET A 368 6.71 -6.03 -9.54
N ALA A 369 7.39 -5.14 -10.25
CA ALA A 369 6.78 -3.92 -10.77
C ALA A 369 5.73 -4.25 -11.85
N GLY A 370 5.99 -5.25 -12.68
CA GLY A 370 5.12 -5.65 -13.79
C GLY A 370 3.70 -6.04 -13.38
N ASP A 371 3.52 -6.75 -12.27
CA ASP A 371 2.18 -7.13 -11.78
C ASP A 371 1.55 -6.09 -10.81
N ARG A 372 2.31 -5.04 -10.47
CA ARG A 372 1.91 -3.93 -9.61
C ARG A 372 1.60 -2.65 -10.37
N ALA A 373 2.02 -2.53 -11.63
CA ALA A 373 1.65 -1.39 -12.46
C ALA A 373 0.12 -1.30 -12.60
N TRP A 374 -0.42 -0.07 -12.58
CA TRP A 374 -1.87 0.15 -12.61
C TRP A 374 -2.65 -0.60 -13.71
N PRO A 375 -2.16 -0.72 -14.96
CA PRO A 375 -2.83 -1.53 -15.97
C PRO A 375 -2.96 -3.01 -15.59
N ALA A 376 -1.91 -3.62 -15.03
CA ALA A 376 -1.91 -5.00 -14.58
C ALA A 376 -2.86 -5.19 -13.37
N VAL A 377 -2.81 -4.27 -12.41
CA VAL A 377 -3.71 -4.24 -11.25
C VAL A 377 -5.16 -4.11 -11.68
N ALA A 378 -5.46 -3.23 -12.64
CA ALA A 378 -6.80 -3.06 -13.19
C ALA A 378 -7.29 -4.33 -13.90
N GLN A 379 -6.45 -4.95 -14.73
CA GLN A 379 -6.80 -6.20 -15.40
C GLN A 379 -7.11 -7.31 -14.38
N ARG A 380 -6.30 -7.42 -13.32
CA ARG A 380 -6.54 -8.37 -12.23
C ARG A 380 -7.87 -8.14 -11.53
N HIS A 381 -8.23 -6.87 -11.28
CA HIS A 381 -9.55 -6.52 -10.74
C HIS A 381 -10.68 -6.93 -11.69
N LEU A 382 -10.56 -6.66 -13.00
CA LEU A 382 -11.57 -7.04 -13.99
C LEU A 382 -11.81 -8.54 -14.02
N ASP A 383 -10.75 -9.36 -13.96
CA ASP A 383 -10.87 -10.81 -13.94
C ASP A 383 -11.60 -11.31 -12.68
N LEU A 384 -11.31 -10.69 -11.53
CA LEU A 384 -12.00 -11.00 -10.27
C LEU A 384 -13.45 -10.56 -10.27
N TYR A 385 -13.77 -9.43 -10.93
CA TYR A 385 -15.15 -9.00 -11.12
C TYR A 385 -15.94 -9.95 -12.02
N ARG A 386 -15.36 -10.39 -13.14
CA ARG A 386 -15.97 -11.40 -14.03
C ARG A 386 -16.23 -12.69 -13.28
N GLY A 387 -15.22 -13.22 -12.58
CA GLY A 387 -15.37 -14.41 -11.76
C GLY A 387 -16.47 -14.29 -10.70
N ALA A 388 -16.61 -13.13 -10.05
CA ALA A 388 -17.69 -12.89 -9.09
C ALA A 388 -19.09 -12.85 -9.75
N LEU A 389 -19.17 -12.43 -11.01
CA LEU A 389 -20.43 -12.43 -11.78
C LEU A 389 -20.79 -13.85 -12.24
N ASP A 390 -19.82 -14.62 -12.76
CA ASP A 390 -20.04 -15.95 -13.35
C ASP A 390 -20.45 -17.03 -12.33
N HIS A 391 -20.09 -16.89 -11.05
CA HIS A 391 -20.48 -17.86 -10.01
C HIS A 391 -22.00 -17.90 -9.71
N ASP A 392 -22.83 -17.04 -10.33
CA ASP A 392 -24.31 -17.17 -10.30
C ASP A 392 -24.86 -18.10 -11.39
N ASP A 393 -24.10 -18.38 -12.46
CA ASP A 393 -24.60 -19.18 -13.60
C ASP A 393 -24.43 -20.69 -13.41
N ARG A 394 -23.81 -21.13 -12.30
CA ARG A 394 -23.90 -22.54 -11.86
C ARG A 394 -25.05 -22.68 -10.88
N PRO A 395 -26.10 -23.46 -11.21
CA PRO A 395 -27.17 -23.72 -10.24
C PRO A 395 -26.57 -24.32 -8.98
N ALA A 396 -26.89 -23.73 -7.82
CA ALA A 396 -26.40 -24.07 -6.48
C ALA A 396 -26.86 -25.45 -5.96
N ALA A 397 -27.11 -26.42 -6.84
CA ALA A 397 -27.72 -27.71 -6.52
C ALA A 397 -26.72 -28.88 -6.44
N ALA A 398 -25.41 -28.67 -6.65
CA ALA A 398 -24.46 -29.80 -6.72
C ALA A 398 -23.59 -30.02 -5.46
N ASP A 399 -23.31 -29.01 -4.63
CA ASP A 399 -22.28 -29.12 -3.58
C ASP A 399 -22.82 -29.27 -2.14
N LEU A 400 -24.07 -29.72 -1.97
CA LEU A 400 -24.62 -30.12 -0.67
C LEU A 400 -24.88 -31.63 -0.55
N ALA A 401 -24.39 -32.42 -1.50
CA ALA A 401 -24.27 -33.87 -1.35
C ALA A 401 -22.77 -34.21 -1.35
N LEU A 402 -22.26 -34.59 -0.16
CA LEU A 402 -20.91 -35.07 0.16
C LEU A 402 -19.91 -34.00 0.63
N ALA A 403 -19.96 -33.68 1.93
CA ALA A 403 -18.82 -33.78 2.87
C ALA A 403 -19.24 -33.33 4.27
#